data_AF-A0A497EH97-F1
#
_entry.id   AF-A0A497EH97-F1
#
_cell.length_a   1.000
_cell.length_b   1.000
_cell.length_c   1.000
_cell.angle_alpha   90.00
_cell.angle_beta   90.00
_cell.angle_gamma   90.00
#
_symmetry.space_group_name_H-M   'P 1'
#
loop_
_entity.id
_entity.type
_entity.pdbx_description
1 polymer ?
#
loop_
_entity_poly.entity_id
_entity_poly.type
_entity_poly.pdbx_seq_one_letter_code
_entity_poly.pdbx_strand_id
1 'polypeptide(L)'
;MGILKTSELMILRQVFEGYTTVKDISKTSKLSQSRVSVLVNELQYKEFLNIKRIRRKKIVEFYFSKHAENIRRLFSSNIPVEKILAGGKLDILFSIHKNFKNINEIREETCLEKETIRKYLRELSYLGVVEKKDKRYKLAYHPLLYEFLSDYSSYANKRIVREYDESAIILWEEGRRFIFKTENRLKIDRYIKPTAFTAMSKYKIDIISKYYYYYYSPCAGELRVEDIALHSIVVDKESSRNLIYAMLLLKKAGFDEEYLIKASSIYGAKTIAKNMIEYLRTGKTVERIYGRRFPNIKEFKEIASEYGVEV
;
A
#
# COMPACT_ATOMS: atom_id res chain seq x y z
N MET A 1 -4.48 -10.65 -5.73
CA MET A 1 -3.15 -10.68 -6.40
C MET A 1 -1.96 -10.89 -5.46
N GLY A 2 -1.83 -10.22 -4.31
CA GLY A 2 -0.56 -10.16 -3.54
C GLY A 2 -0.38 -11.05 -2.30
N ILE A 3 -1.30 -11.98 -2.00
CA ILE A 3 -1.18 -12.86 -0.82
C ILE A 3 -0.55 -14.20 -1.21
N LEU A 4 0.33 -14.74 -0.37
CA LEU A 4 0.89 -16.08 -0.50
C LEU A 4 0.13 -17.08 0.37
N LYS A 5 -0.37 -18.17 -0.22
CA LYS A 5 -1.00 -19.28 0.50
C LYS A 5 0.06 -20.19 1.11
N THR A 6 -0.29 -20.93 2.16
CA THR A 6 0.60 -21.94 2.75
C THR A 6 1.09 -22.95 1.71
N SER A 7 0.22 -23.39 0.80
CA SER A 7 0.59 -24.30 -0.28
C SER A 7 1.58 -23.68 -1.25
N GLU A 8 1.48 -22.38 -1.55
CA GLU A 8 2.43 -21.68 -2.43
C GLU A 8 3.80 -21.58 -1.78
N LEU A 9 3.86 -21.20 -0.48
CA LEU A 9 5.11 -21.14 0.28
C LEU A 9 5.78 -22.51 0.37
N MET A 10 5.00 -23.58 0.52
CA MET A 10 5.52 -24.95 0.50
C MET A 10 6.14 -25.29 -0.86
N ILE A 11 5.53 -24.92 -1.98
CA ILE A 11 6.13 -25.14 -3.31
C ILE A 11 7.45 -24.37 -3.44
N LEU A 12 7.48 -23.10 -3.01
CA LEU A 12 8.72 -22.30 -3.03
C LEU A 12 9.83 -22.92 -2.19
N ARG A 13 9.50 -23.46 -1.02
CA ARG A 13 10.42 -24.21 -0.15
C ARG A 13 10.98 -25.44 -0.85
N GLN A 14 10.15 -26.22 -1.53
CA GLN A 14 10.60 -27.40 -2.27
C GLN A 14 11.54 -27.03 -3.42
N VAL A 15 11.25 -25.95 -4.16
CA VAL A 15 12.16 -25.46 -5.21
C VAL A 15 13.48 -24.97 -4.60
N PHE A 16 13.43 -24.31 -3.45
CA PHE A 16 14.63 -23.91 -2.69
C PHE A 16 15.49 -25.10 -2.26
N GLU A 17 14.86 -26.20 -1.81
CA GLU A 17 15.53 -27.45 -1.44
C GLU A 17 16.08 -28.24 -2.65
N GLY A 18 15.88 -27.75 -3.88
CA GLY A 18 16.45 -28.33 -5.10
C GLY A 18 15.49 -29.22 -5.90
N TYR A 19 14.21 -29.32 -5.52
CA TYR A 19 13.22 -30.06 -6.30
C TYR A 19 12.75 -29.22 -7.49
N THR A 20 13.16 -29.61 -8.69
CA THR A 20 12.99 -28.79 -9.91
C THR A 20 11.92 -29.31 -10.86
N THR A 21 11.24 -30.42 -10.56
CA THR A 21 10.16 -30.94 -11.42
C THR A 21 8.84 -31.06 -10.68
N VAL A 22 7.72 -30.90 -11.38
CA VAL A 22 6.37 -31.10 -10.82
C VAL A 22 6.21 -32.49 -10.19
N LYS A 23 6.85 -33.51 -10.76
CA LYS A 23 6.80 -34.88 -10.25
C LYS A 23 7.55 -34.99 -8.91
N ASP A 24 8.72 -34.39 -8.80
CA ASP A 24 9.53 -34.48 -7.57
C ASP A 24 8.89 -33.65 -6.46
N ILE A 25 8.46 -32.43 -6.77
CA ILE A 25 7.73 -31.56 -5.84
C ILE A 25 6.44 -32.23 -5.36
N SER A 26 5.71 -32.93 -6.23
CA SER A 26 4.48 -33.66 -5.86
C SER A 26 4.74 -34.78 -4.86
N LYS A 27 5.83 -35.53 -5.02
CA LYS A 27 6.19 -36.62 -4.11
C LYS A 27 6.50 -36.10 -2.70
N THR A 28 7.25 -35.01 -2.60
CA THR A 28 7.71 -34.48 -1.31
C THR A 28 6.64 -33.67 -0.59
N SER A 29 5.87 -32.88 -1.32
CA SER A 29 4.76 -32.08 -0.77
C SER A 29 3.49 -32.88 -0.44
N LYS A 30 3.42 -34.16 -0.86
CA LYS A 30 2.22 -35.01 -0.77
C LYS A 30 0.99 -34.42 -1.47
N LEU A 31 1.18 -33.51 -2.43
CA LEU A 31 0.13 -32.97 -3.30
C LEU A 31 0.08 -33.73 -4.62
N SER A 32 -1.09 -33.77 -5.27
CA SER A 32 -1.19 -34.32 -6.63
C SER A 32 -0.39 -33.49 -7.63
N GLN A 33 0.16 -34.12 -8.67
CA GLN A 33 0.90 -33.42 -9.73
C GLN A 33 0.07 -32.32 -10.41
N SER A 34 -1.23 -32.56 -10.58
CA SER A 34 -2.17 -31.54 -11.10
C SER A 34 -2.21 -30.32 -10.18
N ARG A 35 -2.36 -30.53 -8.86
CA ARG A 35 -2.38 -29.43 -7.89
C ARG A 35 -1.05 -28.68 -7.84
N VAL A 36 0.08 -29.38 -7.89
CA VAL A 36 1.41 -28.76 -7.98
C VAL A 36 1.52 -27.91 -9.24
N SER A 37 1.08 -28.42 -10.40
CA SER A 37 1.13 -27.66 -11.64
C SER A 37 0.31 -26.37 -11.57
N VAL A 38 -0.87 -26.38 -10.93
CA VAL A 38 -1.67 -25.18 -10.71
C VAL A 38 -0.92 -24.17 -9.83
N LEU A 39 -0.34 -24.61 -8.71
CA LEU A 39 0.40 -23.74 -7.81
C LEU A 39 1.68 -23.16 -8.44
N VAL A 40 2.39 -23.96 -9.24
CA VAL A 40 3.56 -23.49 -10.00
C VAL A 40 3.15 -22.41 -11.00
N ASN A 41 2.02 -22.57 -11.69
CA ASN A 41 1.51 -21.53 -12.59
C ASN A 41 1.06 -20.27 -11.83
N GLU A 42 0.43 -20.40 -10.65
CA GLU A 42 0.09 -19.26 -9.79
C GLU A 42 1.35 -18.49 -9.34
N LEU A 43 2.41 -19.21 -8.98
CA LEU A 43 3.70 -18.63 -8.57
C LEU A 43 4.51 -18.07 -9.74
N GLN A 44 4.41 -18.66 -10.92
CA GLN A 44 4.97 -18.10 -12.15
C GLN A 44 4.26 -16.79 -12.50
N TYR A 45 2.92 -16.79 -12.42
CA TYR A 45 2.14 -15.57 -12.59
C TYR A 45 2.67 -14.50 -11.65
N LYS A 46 2.84 -14.78 -10.35
CA LYS A 46 3.40 -13.85 -9.33
C LYS A 46 4.92 -13.56 -9.46
N GLU A 47 5.60 -14.03 -10.52
CA GLU A 47 7.04 -13.86 -10.75
C GLU A 47 7.93 -14.32 -9.58
N PHE A 48 7.49 -15.36 -8.85
CA PHE A 48 8.37 -16.07 -7.93
C PHE A 48 9.14 -17.19 -8.62
N LEU A 49 8.49 -17.85 -9.58
CA LEU A 49 9.03 -19.00 -10.30
C LEU A 49 9.07 -18.77 -11.80
N ASN A 50 9.98 -19.46 -12.47
CA ASN A 50 10.02 -19.59 -13.91
C ASN A 50 9.86 -21.07 -14.29
N ILE A 51 9.31 -21.32 -15.47
CA ILE A 51 9.19 -22.67 -16.04
C ILE A 51 10.01 -22.71 -17.32
N LYS A 52 11.14 -23.44 -17.29
CA LYS A 52 11.96 -23.71 -18.47
C LYS A 52 11.64 -25.09 -19.03
N ARG A 53 11.78 -25.26 -20.35
CA ARG A 53 11.73 -26.58 -20.98
C ARG A 53 13.14 -27.00 -21.35
N ILE A 54 13.63 -28.05 -20.71
CA ILE A 54 14.92 -28.67 -21.03
C ILE A 54 14.63 -30.05 -21.60
N ARG A 55 14.89 -30.22 -22.91
CA ARG A 55 14.51 -31.42 -23.68
C ARG A 55 13.00 -31.70 -23.55
N ARG A 56 12.63 -32.85 -22.97
CA ARG A 56 11.25 -33.28 -22.74
C ARG A 56 10.74 -32.99 -21.32
N LYS A 57 11.52 -32.32 -20.46
CA LYS A 57 11.16 -32.03 -19.06
C LYS A 57 10.87 -30.54 -18.85
N LYS A 58 9.83 -30.24 -18.07
CA LYS A 58 9.59 -28.91 -17.51
C LYS A 58 10.37 -28.78 -16.20
N ILE A 59 11.24 -27.78 -16.14
CA ILE A 59 12.08 -27.44 -15.00
C ILE A 59 11.52 -26.18 -14.37
N VAL A 60 11.33 -26.22 -13.06
CA VAL A 60 10.84 -25.13 -12.22
C VAL A 60 12.04 -24.57 -11.45
N GLU A 61 12.23 -23.26 -11.52
CA GLU A 61 13.32 -22.54 -10.87
C GLU A 61 12.81 -21.19 -10.33
N PHE A 62 13.57 -20.53 -9.45
CA PHE A 62 13.25 -19.17 -9.04
C PHE A 62 13.34 -18.20 -10.24
N TYR A 63 12.40 -17.27 -10.31
CA TYR A 63 12.43 -16.20 -11.29
C TYR A 63 13.45 -15.13 -10.89
N PHE A 64 14.00 -14.39 -11.86
CA PHE A 64 14.98 -13.33 -11.63
C PHE A 64 14.27 -12.01 -11.27
N SER A 65 13.55 -11.99 -10.15
CA SER A 65 12.94 -10.79 -9.56
C SER A 65 13.48 -10.55 -8.15
N LYS A 66 13.43 -9.29 -7.71
CA LYS A 66 13.93 -8.89 -6.40
C LYS A 66 13.18 -9.59 -5.25
N HIS A 67 11.85 -9.71 -5.34
CA HIS A 67 11.04 -10.41 -4.33
C HIS A 67 11.26 -11.93 -4.33
N ALA A 68 11.54 -12.54 -5.48
CA ALA A 68 11.89 -13.97 -5.56
C ALA A 68 13.25 -14.26 -4.91
N GLU A 69 14.25 -13.41 -5.13
CA GLU A 69 15.56 -13.56 -4.49
C GLU A 69 15.48 -13.30 -2.97
N ASN A 70 14.68 -12.31 -2.55
CA ASN A 70 14.49 -12.05 -1.12
C ASN A 70 13.80 -13.20 -0.39
N ILE A 71 12.78 -13.84 -0.98
CA ILE A 71 12.17 -15.02 -0.34
C ILE A 71 13.13 -16.22 -0.31
N ARG A 72 14.00 -16.36 -1.32
CA ARG A 72 15.06 -17.37 -1.32
C ARG A 72 16.06 -17.13 -0.17
N ARG A 73 16.50 -15.88 0.03
CA ARG A 73 17.35 -15.49 1.18
C ARG A 73 16.65 -15.73 2.52
N LEU A 74 15.34 -15.51 2.60
CA LEU A 74 14.55 -15.82 3.79
C LEU A 74 14.54 -17.33 4.10
N PHE A 75 14.42 -18.20 3.09
CA PHE A 75 14.50 -19.66 3.31
C PHE A 75 15.89 -20.12 3.76
N SER A 76 16.96 -19.42 3.36
CA SER A 76 18.32 -19.67 3.87
C SER A 76 18.53 -19.18 5.31
N SER A 77 17.58 -18.46 5.90
CA SER A 77 17.66 -17.94 7.27
C SER A 77 16.95 -18.85 8.26
N ASN A 78 17.08 -18.55 9.56
CA ASN A 78 16.37 -19.28 10.63
C ASN A 78 14.90 -18.85 10.79
N ILE A 79 14.38 -17.97 9.92
CA ILE A 79 13.00 -17.48 10.01
C ILE A 79 12.04 -18.57 9.50
N PRO A 80 10.97 -18.92 10.24
CA PRO A 80 9.99 -19.90 9.79
C PRO A 80 9.02 -19.29 8.77
N VAL A 81 9.52 -19.06 7.54
CA VAL A 81 8.84 -18.35 6.42
C VAL A 81 7.40 -18.80 6.22
N GLU A 82 7.15 -20.11 6.18
CA GLU A 82 5.85 -20.71 5.93
C GLU A 82 4.84 -20.41 7.05
N LYS A 83 5.32 -20.21 8.29
CA LYS A 83 4.47 -19.89 9.45
C LYS A 83 4.10 -18.41 9.52
N ILE A 84 4.90 -17.54 8.90
CA ILE A 84 4.78 -16.08 9.06
C ILE A 84 4.22 -15.38 7.81
N LEU A 85 4.49 -15.89 6.61
CA LEU A 85 4.08 -15.24 5.34
C LEU A 85 2.78 -15.83 4.76
N ALA A 86 2.14 -16.76 5.45
CA ALA A 86 0.94 -17.41 4.95
C ALA A 86 -0.32 -16.55 5.19
N GLY A 87 -1.07 -16.29 4.12
CA GLY A 87 -2.43 -15.74 4.18
C GLY A 87 -2.47 -14.36 4.83
N GLY A 88 -3.47 -14.16 5.70
CA GLY A 88 -3.69 -12.88 6.38
C GLY A 88 -2.54 -12.43 7.30
N LYS A 89 -1.60 -13.32 7.68
CA LYS A 89 -0.40 -12.89 8.40
C LYS A 89 0.48 -11.99 7.54
N LEU A 90 0.62 -12.31 6.25
CA LEU A 90 1.35 -11.47 5.31
C LEU A 90 0.69 -10.10 5.15
N ASP A 91 -0.65 -10.04 5.14
CA ASP A 91 -1.37 -8.77 5.09
C ASP A 91 -1.12 -7.91 6.34
N ILE A 92 -1.09 -8.52 7.53
CA ILE A 92 -0.72 -7.83 8.76
C ILE A 92 0.73 -7.34 8.69
N LEU A 93 1.66 -8.17 8.21
CA LEU A 93 3.06 -7.79 8.06
C LEU A 93 3.22 -6.62 7.08
N PHE A 94 2.52 -6.63 5.94
CA PHE A 94 2.47 -5.48 5.03
C PHE A 94 1.92 -4.22 5.71
N SER A 95 0.94 -4.35 6.59
CA SER A 95 0.40 -3.22 7.36
C SER A 95 1.43 -2.62 8.33
N ILE A 96 2.15 -3.46 9.08
CA ILE A 96 2.96 -3.02 10.23
C ILE A 96 4.47 -2.91 9.97
N HIS A 97 4.96 -3.20 8.76
CA HIS A 97 6.41 -3.24 8.51
C HIS A 97 7.12 -1.89 8.65
N LYS A 98 6.45 -0.76 8.35
CA LYS A 98 7.05 0.58 8.44
C LYS A 98 6.76 1.27 9.78
N ASN A 99 5.54 1.13 10.29
CA ASN A 99 4.99 1.97 11.35
C ASN A 99 4.30 1.15 12.45
N PHE A 100 4.31 1.67 13.68
CA PHE A 100 3.49 1.13 14.77
C PHE A 100 2.00 1.35 14.49
N LYS A 101 1.20 0.28 14.49
CA LYS A 101 -0.25 0.34 14.27
C LYS A 101 -1.03 -0.41 15.33
N ASN A 102 -2.19 0.12 15.70
CA ASN A 102 -3.16 -0.55 16.55
C ASN A 102 -4.07 -1.48 15.73
N ILE A 103 -4.89 -2.28 16.42
CA ILE A 103 -5.76 -3.28 15.77
C ILE A 103 -6.78 -2.65 14.83
N ASN A 104 -7.31 -1.46 15.12
CA ASN A 104 -8.28 -0.79 14.26
C ASN A 104 -7.61 -0.30 12.97
N GLU A 105 -6.41 0.29 13.07
CA GLU A 105 -5.61 0.69 11.90
C GLU A 105 -5.31 -0.53 11.01
N ILE A 106 -4.87 -1.64 11.59
CA ILE A 106 -4.61 -2.89 10.84
C ILE A 106 -5.89 -3.42 10.17
N ARG A 107 -7.03 -3.37 10.87
CA ARG A 107 -8.33 -3.81 10.30
C ARG A 107 -8.74 -2.98 9.10
N GLU A 108 -8.63 -1.66 9.18
CA GLU A 108 -8.93 -0.74 8.09
C GLU A 108 -8.06 -1.01 6.84
N GLU A 109 -6.85 -1.54 7.04
CA GLU A 109 -5.91 -1.85 5.96
C GLU A 109 -6.03 -3.26 5.39
N THR A 110 -6.49 -4.22 6.19
CA THR A 110 -6.43 -5.66 5.87
C THR A 110 -7.79 -6.33 5.70
N CYS A 111 -8.89 -5.70 6.14
CA CYS A 111 -10.24 -6.27 6.20
C CYS A 111 -10.35 -7.49 7.12
N LEU A 112 -9.32 -7.79 7.91
CA LEU A 112 -9.35 -8.95 8.79
C LEU A 112 -10.15 -8.61 10.05
N GLU A 113 -10.94 -9.58 10.51
CA GLU A 113 -11.65 -9.44 11.79
C GLU A 113 -10.70 -9.21 12.96
N LYS A 114 -11.14 -8.47 13.97
CA LYS A 114 -10.30 -8.11 15.11
C LYS A 114 -9.79 -9.35 15.84
N GLU A 115 -10.60 -10.40 15.96
CA GLU A 115 -10.19 -11.69 16.56
C GLU A 115 -9.06 -12.33 15.74
N THR A 116 -9.18 -12.34 14.41
CA THR A 116 -8.16 -12.86 13.49
C THR A 116 -6.87 -12.08 13.60
N ILE A 117 -6.94 -10.74 13.64
CA ILE A 117 -5.78 -9.87 13.83
C ILE A 117 -5.09 -10.17 15.16
N ARG A 118 -5.84 -10.26 16.27
CA ARG A 118 -5.28 -10.57 17.59
C ARG A 118 -4.61 -11.94 17.61
N LYS A 119 -5.23 -12.95 16.99
CA LYS A 119 -4.68 -14.30 16.88
C LYS A 119 -3.35 -14.27 16.12
N TYR A 120 -3.32 -13.69 14.93
CA TYR A 120 -2.12 -13.63 14.10
C TYR A 120 -1.02 -12.79 14.72
N LEU A 121 -1.32 -11.64 15.32
CA LEU A 121 -0.33 -10.85 16.04
C LEU A 121 0.26 -11.62 17.22
N ARG A 122 -0.55 -12.37 17.98
CA ARG A 122 -0.07 -13.23 19.07
C ARG A 122 0.91 -14.29 18.55
N GLU A 123 0.55 -14.98 17.47
CA GLU A 123 1.41 -15.99 16.84
C GLU A 123 2.73 -15.37 16.33
N LEU A 124 2.66 -14.22 15.65
CA LEU A 124 3.83 -13.52 15.14
C LEU A 124 4.73 -12.97 16.26
N SER A 125 4.15 -12.50 17.37
CA SER A 125 4.90 -12.08 18.55
C SER A 125 5.59 -13.25 19.25
N TYR A 126 4.94 -14.42 19.35
CA TYR A 126 5.56 -15.63 19.89
C TYR A 126 6.79 -16.06 19.06
N LEU A 127 6.77 -15.81 17.76
CA LEU A 127 7.88 -16.07 16.84
C LEU A 127 8.93 -14.93 16.80
N GLY A 128 8.78 -13.88 17.62
CA GLY A 128 9.71 -12.74 17.64
C GLY A 128 9.71 -11.87 16.38
N VAL A 129 8.66 -11.98 15.55
CA VAL A 129 8.53 -11.22 14.29
C VAL A 129 7.92 -9.84 14.51
N VAL A 130 7.15 -9.67 15.59
CA VAL A 130 6.39 -8.45 15.87
C VAL A 130 6.71 -7.91 17.25
N GLU A 131 7.08 -6.64 17.29
CA GLU A 131 7.23 -5.86 18.53
C GLU A 131 5.90 -5.21 18.93
N LYS A 132 5.63 -5.14 20.23
CA LYS A 132 4.43 -4.52 20.79
C LYS A 132 4.82 -3.40 21.75
N LYS A 133 4.25 -2.21 21.53
CA LYS A 133 4.41 -1.04 22.42
C LYS A 133 3.08 -0.30 22.52
N ASP A 134 2.59 -0.04 23.74
CA ASP A 134 1.38 0.75 24.00
C ASP A 134 0.14 0.30 23.19
N LYS A 135 -0.10 -1.02 23.14
CA LYS A 135 -1.17 -1.66 22.33
C LYS A 135 -1.05 -1.44 20.81
N ARG A 136 0.09 -0.96 20.33
CA ARG A 136 0.48 -0.87 18.93
C ARG A 136 1.51 -1.94 18.60
N TYR A 137 1.58 -2.31 17.32
CA TYR A 137 2.39 -3.39 16.80
C TYR A 137 3.21 -2.89 15.62
N LYS A 138 4.45 -3.33 15.52
CA LYS A 138 5.35 -3.08 14.39
C LYS A 138 6.14 -4.34 14.08
N LEU A 139 6.65 -4.47 12.86
CA LEU A 139 7.65 -5.50 12.54
C LEU A 139 8.90 -5.29 13.43
N ALA A 140 9.31 -6.33 14.14
CA ALA A 140 10.58 -6.34 14.87
C ALA A 140 11.77 -6.22 13.89
N TYR A 141 12.96 -5.90 14.38
CA TYR A 141 14.13 -5.73 13.51
C TYR A 141 14.51 -7.04 12.81
N HIS A 142 14.10 -7.18 11.55
CA HIS A 142 14.39 -8.29 10.65
C HIS A 142 14.69 -7.76 9.25
N PRO A 143 15.96 -7.41 8.92
CA PRO A 143 16.29 -6.76 7.64
C PRO A 143 15.83 -7.53 6.40
N LEU A 144 16.08 -8.84 6.34
CA LEU A 144 15.66 -9.69 5.21
C LEU A 144 14.14 -9.70 5.01
N LEU A 145 13.39 -9.74 6.13
CA LEU A 145 11.94 -9.75 6.08
C LEU A 145 11.40 -8.37 5.69
N TYR A 146 12.01 -7.30 6.16
CA TYR A 146 11.66 -5.94 5.77
C TYR A 146 11.90 -5.72 4.26
N GLU A 147 13.04 -6.15 3.73
CA GLU A 147 13.36 -6.11 2.30
C GLU A 147 12.34 -6.89 1.47
N PHE A 148 12.04 -8.13 1.87
CA PHE A 148 11.01 -8.94 1.22
C PHE A 148 9.64 -8.24 1.20
N LEU A 149 9.17 -7.77 2.36
CA LEU A 149 7.86 -7.12 2.47
C LEU A 149 7.79 -5.85 1.61
N SER A 150 8.86 -5.04 1.61
CA SER A 150 8.94 -3.81 0.82
C SER A 150 8.91 -4.11 -0.69
N ASP A 151 9.74 -5.04 -1.14
CA ASP A 151 9.85 -5.35 -2.56
C ASP A 151 8.62 -6.09 -3.09
N TYR A 152 8.08 -7.04 -2.32
CA TYR A 152 6.91 -7.80 -2.76
C TYR A 152 5.63 -6.96 -2.74
N SER A 153 5.43 -6.09 -1.74
CA SER A 153 4.29 -5.17 -1.75
C SER A 153 4.35 -4.20 -2.93
N SER A 154 5.51 -3.60 -3.21
CA SER A 154 5.70 -2.71 -4.36
C SER A 154 5.47 -3.44 -5.69
N TYR A 155 5.99 -4.66 -5.83
CA TYR A 155 5.73 -5.50 -7.01
C TYR A 155 4.23 -5.80 -7.17
N ALA A 156 3.56 -6.24 -6.10
CA ALA A 156 2.14 -6.56 -6.14
C ALA A 156 1.30 -5.33 -6.52
N ASN A 157 1.61 -4.16 -5.97
CA ASN A 157 0.91 -2.91 -6.30
C ASN A 157 1.11 -2.53 -7.77
N LYS A 158 2.35 -2.61 -8.29
CA LYS A 158 2.65 -2.36 -9.71
C LYS A 158 1.93 -3.31 -10.65
N ARG A 159 1.73 -4.57 -10.23
CA ARG A 159 0.95 -5.50 -11.02
C ARG A 159 -0.53 -5.11 -11.05
N ILE A 160 -1.10 -4.84 -9.88
CA ILE A 160 -2.51 -4.46 -9.75
C ILE A 160 -2.79 -3.19 -10.55
N VAL A 161 -1.92 -2.17 -10.48
CA VAL A 161 -2.16 -0.92 -11.20
C VAL A 161 -2.16 -1.12 -12.72
N ARG A 162 -1.30 -2.01 -13.25
CA ARG A 162 -1.26 -2.35 -14.69
C ARG A 162 -2.50 -3.09 -15.19
N GLU A 163 -3.25 -3.75 -14.30
CA GLU A 163 -4.54 -4.35 -14.66
C GLU A 163 -5.62 -3.28 -14.91
N TYR A 164 -5.48 -2.09 -14.31
CA TYR A 164 -6.35 -0.96 -14.59
C TYR A 164 -5.87 -0.13 -15.79
N ASP A 165 -4.57 0.16 -15.84
CA ASP A 165 -3.94 0.90 -16.93
C ASP A 165 -2.42 0.65 -16.95
N GLU A 166 -1.90 0.20 -18.09
CA GLU A 166 -0.48 -0.09 -18.26
C GLU A 166 0.42 1.14 -18.11
N SER A 167 -0.11 2.33 -18.42
CA SER A 167 0.59 3.62 -18.33
C SER A 167 0.50 4.27 -16.94
N ALA A 168 -0.23 3.68 -16.00
CA ALA A 168 -0.42 4.26 -14.68
C ALA A 168 0.87 4.33 -13.86
N ILE A 169 1.01 5.42 -13.11
CA ILE A 169 2.18 5.70 -12.26
C ILE A 169 1.74 5.76 -10.80
N ILE A 170 2.32 4.90 -9.96
CA ILE A 170 2.13 4.94 -8.50
C ILE A 170 2.90 6.14 -7.94
N LEU A 171 2.20 6.96 -7.15
CA LEU A 171 2.72 8.20 -6.52
C LEU A 171 2.98 8.03 -5.02
N TRP A 172 2.26 7.10 -4.38
CA TRP A 172 2.44 6.75 -2.99
C TRP A 172 2.00 5.31 -2.75
N GLU A 173 2.70 4.59 -1.88
CA GLU A 173 2.31 3.24 -1.47
C GLU A 173 2.69 2.92 -0.02
N GLU A 174 1.80 2.20 0.66
CA GLU A 174 2.05 1.58 1.95
C GLU A 174 1.31 0.25 2.05
N GLY A 175 2.09 -0.84 2.12
CA GLY A 175 1.54 -2.18 2.06
C GLY A 175 0.81 -2.38 0.72
N ARG A 176 -0.49 -2.71 0.78
CA ARG A 176 -1.33 -2.95 -0.40
C ARG A 176 -2.20 -1.75 -0.82
N ARG A 177 -1.99 -0.59 -0.19
CA ARG A 177 -2.71 0.65 -0.50
C ARG A 177 -1.79 1.55 -1.28
N PHE A 178 -2.31 2.19 -2.31
CA PHE A 178 -1.52 3.10 -3.11
C PHE A 178 -2.36 4.17 -3.78
N ILE A 179 -1.72 5.30 -4.07
CA ILE A 179 -2.27 6.36 -4.90
C ILE A 179 -1.55 6.29 -6.24
N PHE A 180 -2.28 6.37 -7.34
CA PHE A 180 -1.70 6.39 -8.68
C PHE A 180 -2.37 7.44 -9.55
N LYS A 181 -1.67 7.83 -10.62
CA LYS A 181 -2.21 8.67 -11.69
C LYS A 181 -2.20 7.95 -13.03
N THR A 182 -3.13 8.30 -13.90
CA THR A 182 -3.20 7.87 -15.29
C THR A 182 -3.77 8.98 -16.17
N GLU A 183 -3.49 8.96 -17.47
CA GLU A 183 -4.10 9.85 -18.47
C GLU A 183 -5.54 9.44 -18.82
N ASN A 184 -5.90 8.18 -18.59
CA ASN A 184 -7.20 7.63 -18.94
C ASN A 184 -8.17 7.67 -17.75
N ARG A 185 -9.43 8.02 -18.03
CA ARG A 185 -10.49 7.94 -17.02
C ARG A 185 -10.89 6.49 -16.84
N LEU A 186 -10.74 5.98 -15.62
CA LEU A 186 -11.05 4.59 -15.27
C LEU A 186 -12.49 4.41 -14.80
N LYS A 187 -13.02 3.20 -15.03
CA LYS A 187 -14.29 2.76 -14.45
C LYS A 187 -14.09 2.42 -12.98
N ILE A 188 -14.87 3.07 -12.11
CA ILE A 188 -14.79 2.87 -10.66
C ILE A 188 -15.35 1.50 -10.29
N ASP A 189 -14.63 0.78 -9.43
CA ASP A 189 -15.08 -0.48 -8.84
C ASP A 189 -15.02 -0.41 -7.30
N ARG A 190 -15.04 -1.57 -6.63
CA ARG A 190 -15.00 -1.63 -5.17
C ARG A 190 -13.64 -1.29 -4.56
N TYR A 191 -12.57 -1.29 -5.34
CA TYR A 191 -11.19 -1.16 -4.87
C TYR A 191 -10.57 0.19 -5.19
N ILE A 192 -10.92 0.79 -6.33
CA ILE A 192 -10.42 2.11 -6.73
C ILE A 192 -11.43 3.19 -6.44
N LYS A 193 -10.95 4.34 -5.95
CA LYS A 193 -11.76 5.54 -5.70
C LYS A 193 -11.09 6.76 -6.33
N PRO A 194 -11.83 7.67 -6.99
CA PRO A 194 -11.29 8.98 -7.36
C PRO A 194 -10.73 9.67 -6.13
N THR A 195 -9.58 10.33 -6.28
CA THR A 195 -8.95 11.06 -5.18
C THR A 195 -8.25 12.32 -5.69
N ALA A 196 -7.64 13.09 -4.79
CA ALA A 196 -6.95 14.33 -5.06
C ALA A 196 -7.80 15.23 -5.99
N PHE A 197 -7.21 15.76 -7.05
CA PHE A 197 -7.88 16.66 -7.99
C PHE A 197 -9.09 16.02 -8.69
N THR A 198 -9.04 14.73 -8.98
CA THR A 198 -10.16 14.04 -9.65
C THR A 198 -11.40 13.96 -8.77
N ALA A 199 -11.24 13.91 -7.45
CA ALA A 199 -12.38 13.91 -6.53
C ALA A 199 -12.88 15.32 -6.18
N MET A 200 -12.07 16.36 -6.40
CA MET A 200 -12.40 17.75 -6.04
C MET A 200 -13.56 18.33 -6.86
N SER A 201 -13.80 17.86 -8.09
CA SER A 201 -14.97 18.23 -8.89
C SER A 201 -16.31 17.95 -8.18
N LYS A 202 -16.39 16.93 -7.32
CA LYS A 202 -17.58 16.66 -6.50
C LYS A 202 -17.94 17.84 -5.59
N TYR A 203 -16.95 18.64 -5.23
CA TYR A 203 -17.07 19.82 -4.38
C TYR A 203 -17.08 21.11 -5.21
N LYS A 204 -17.32 21.04 -6.52
CA LYS A 204 -17.27 22.20 -7.43
C LYS A 204 -15.91 22.92 -7.40
N ILE A 205 -14.82 22.16 -7.29
CA ILE A 205 -13.45 22.65 -7.43
C ILE A 205 -12.85 21.92 -8.63
N ASP A 206 -13.04 22.49 -9.82
CA ASP A 206 -12.63 21.87 -11.08
C ASP A 206 -11.21 22.29 -11.44
N ILE A 207 -10.26 21.40 -11.14
CA ILE A 207 -8.85 21.61 -11.45
C ILE A 207 -8.54 20.95 -12.79
N ILE A 208 -8.12 21.75 -13.77
CA ILE A 208 -7.67 21.24 -15.06
C ILE A 208 -6.35 20.47 -14.85
N SER A 209 -6.38 19.17 -15.12
CA SER A 209 -5.23 18.28 -15.01
C SER A 209 -5.20 17.35 -16.22
N LYS A 210 -4.00 17.09 -16.75
CA LYS A 210 -3.77 16.04 -17.75
C LYS A 210 -4.05 14.64 -17.20
N TYR A 211 -3.94 14.48 -15.88
CA TYR A 211 -4.01 13.20 -15.19
C TYR A 211 -5.24 13.09 -14.29
N TYR A 212 -5.78 11.87 -14.25
CA TYR A 212 -6.74 11.40 -13.26
C TYR A 212 -6.01 10.69 -12.13
N TYR A 213 -6.47 10.89 -10.90
CA TYR A 213 -5.86 10.37 -9.68
C TYR A 213 -6.83 9.42 -8.98
N TYR A 214 -6.31 8.25 -8.61
CA TYR A 214 -7.07 7.20 -7.96
C TYR A 214 -6.34 6.68 -6.73
N TYR A 215 -7.13 6.32 -5.72
CA TYR A 215 -6.68 5.59 -4.55
C TYR A 215 -7.15 4.15 -4.66
N TYR A 216 -6.22 3.20 -4.54
CA TYR A 216 -6.52 1.78 -4.43
C TYR A 216 -6.40 1.34 -2.97
N SER A 217 -7.40 0.57 -2.53
CA SER A 217 -7.31 -0.19 -1.28
C SER A 217 -8.15 -1.46 -1.37
N PRO A 218 -7.67 -2.59 -0.83
CA PRO A 218 -8.46 -3.81 -0.76
C PRO A 218 -9.70 -3.67 0.14
N CYS A 219 -9.71 -2.66 1.02
CA CYS A 219 -10.59 -2.56 2.18
C CYS A 219 -11.28 -1.22 2.38
N ALA A 220 -11.02 -0.24 1.51
CA ALA A 220 -11.48 1.11 1.77
C ALA A 220 -12.99 1.24 1.57
N GLY A 221 -13.61 1.91 2.55
CA GLY A 221 -14.89 2.57 2.37
C GLY A 221 -14.73 3.85 1.53
N GLU A 222 -15.76 4.69 1.56
CA GLU A 222 -15.70 6.00 0.90
C GLU A 222 -14.61 6.89 1.51
N LEU A 223 -13.90 7.63 0.66
CA LEU A 223 -12.89 8.60 1.09
C LEU A 223 -13.58 9.82 1.72
N ARG A 224 -13.09 10.26 2.86
CA ARG A 224 -13.51 11.54 3.43
C ARG A 224 -12.80 12.69 2.75
N VAL A 225 -13.30 13.90 2.95
CA VAL A 225 -12.68 15.12 2.40
C VAL A 225 -11.23 15.29 2.87
N GLU A 226 -10.95 14.93 4.12
CA GLU A 226 -9.62 15.01 4.71
C GLU A 226 -8.66 14.05 4.00
N ASP A 227 -9.12 12.85 3.64
CA ASP A 227 -8.32 11.90 2.87
C ASP A 227 -7.99 12.45 1.49
N ILE A 228 -8.97 13.02 0.79
CA ILE A 228 -8.79 13.63 -0.54
C ILE A 228 -7.79 14.80 -0.46
N ALA A 229 -7.91 15.66 0.55
CA ALA A 229 -7.00 16.78 0.77
C ALA A 229 -5.57 16.31 1.05
N LEU A 230 -5.40 15.30 1.91
CA LEU A 230 -4.09 14.70 2.20
C LEU A 230 -3.51 14.03 0.95
N HIS A 231 -4.32 13.33 0.16
CA HIS A 231 -3.88 12.72 -1.08
C HIS A 231 -3.34 13.77 -2.07
N SER A 232 -4.00 14.94 -2.22
CA SER A 232 -3.48 16.04 -3.05
C SER A 232 -2.09 16.51 -2.62
N ILE A 233 -1.79 16.50 -1.32
CA ILE A 233 -0.48 16.90 -0.78
C ILE A 233 0.57 15.80 -0.97
N VAL A 234 0.16 14.54 -0.92
CA VAL A 234 1.07 13.38 -0.96
C VAL A 234 1.51 13.05 -2.39
N VAL A 235 0.66 13.31 -3.38
CA VAL A 235 0.98 13.09 -4.80
C VAL A 235 2.07 14.01 -5.34
N ASP A 236 2.29 15.16 -4.68
CA ASP A 236 3.43 16.05 -4.96
C ASP A 236 3.86 16.73 -3.65
N LYS A 237 5.03 16.29 -3.14
CA LYS A 237 5.50 16.70 -1.83
C LYS A 237 6.09 18.12 -1.77
N GLU A 238 6.24 18.80 -2.89
CA GLU A 238 6.90 20.11 -2.96
C GLU A 238 5.99 21.17 -3.57
N SER A 239 4.86 20.78 -4.17
CA SER A 239 3.90 21.70 -4.74
C SER A 239 3.13 22.51 -3.68
N SER A 240 3.43 23.82 -3.60
CA SER A 240 2.61 24.80 -2.89
C SER A 240 1.20 24.91 -3.48
N ARG A 241 1.04 24.68 -4.79
CA ARG A 241 -0.27 24.69 -5.46
C ARG A 241 -1.17 23.57 -4.94
N ASN A 242 -0.62 22.37 -4.75
CA ASN A 242 -1.36 21.24 -4.19
C ASN A 242 -1.81 21.51 -2.75
N LEU A 243 -0.97 22.18 -1.97
CA LEU A 243 -1.30 22.63 -0.62
C LEU A 243 -2.48 23.62 -0.63
N ILE A 244 -2.45 24.62 -1.53
CA ILE A 244 -3.56 25.57 -1.71
C ILE A 244 -4.87 24.82 -2.03
N TYR A 245 -4.86 23.93 -3.02
CA TYR A 245 -6.05 23.19 -3.41
C TYR A 245 -6.57 22.27 -2.31
N ALA A 246 -5.68 21.65 -1.53
CA ALA A 246 -6.07 20.88 -0.36
C ALA A 246 -6.75 21.75 0.70
N MET A 247 -6.21 22.94 0.99
CA MET A 247 -6.82 23.88 1.95
C MET A 247 -8.15 24.43 1.44
N LEU A 248 -8.27 24.73 0.14
CA LEU A 248 -9.53 25.15 -0.48
C LEU A 248 -10.61 24.09 -0.33
N LEU A 249 -10.26 22.82 -0.60
CA LEU A 249 -11.18 21.71 -0.43
C LEU A 249 -11.67 21.60 1.02
N LEU A 250 -10.76 21.63 1.99
CA LEU A 250 -11.11 21.55 3.41
C LEU A 250 -12.02 22.71 3.84
N LYS A 251 -11.71 23.93 3.40
CA LYS A 251 -12.53 25.11 3.70
C LYS A 251 -13.93 25.01 3.08
N LYS A 252 -14.02 24.59 1.81
CA LYS A 252 -15.28 24.54 1.07
C LYS A 252 -16.25 23.47 1.57
N ALA A 253 -15.74 22.29 1.87
CA ALA A 253 -16.57 21.16 2.27
C ALA A 253 -16.82 21.08 3.79
N GLY A 254 -16.05 21.82 4.58
CA GLY A 254 -15.91 21.58 6.02
C GLY A 254 -15.11 20.31 6.29
N PHE A 255 -14.50 20.22 7.47
CA PHE A 255 -13.66 19.07 7.81
C PHE A 255 -13.54 18.87 9.33
N ASP A 256 -13.17 17.66 9.70
CA ASP A 256 -12.87 17.24 11.07
C ASP A 256 -11.36 17.28 11.28
N GLU A 257 -10.92 18.19 12.14
CA GLU A 257 -9.52 18.41 12.44
C GLU A 257 -8.86 17.20 13.13
N GLU A 258 -9.57 16.53 14.04
CA GLU A 258 -9.03 15.36 14.75
C GLU A 258 -8.80 14.22 13.77
N TYR A 259 -9.75 13.99 12.87
CA TYR A 259 -9.60 13.02 11.81
C TYR A 259 -8.46 13.38 10.85
N LEU A 260 -8.33 14.65 10.42
CA LEU A 260 -7.24 15.09 9.55
C LEU A 260 -5.86 14.82 10.18
N ILE A 261 -5.69 15.09 11.48
CA ILE A 261 -4.45 14.79 12.21
C ILE A 261 -4.20 13.28 12.33
N LYS A 262 -5.25 12.49 12.57
CA LYS A 262 -5.14 11.04 12.63
C LYS A 262 -4.73 10.47 11.26
N ALA A 263 -5.47 10.80 10.20
CA ALA A 263 -5.26 10.30 8.85
C ALA A 263 -3.91 10.75 8.27
N SER A 264 -3.48 11.98 8.52
CA SER A 264 -2.19 12.51 8.03
C SER A 264 -0.97 11.75 8.56
N SER A 265 -1.10 11.05 9.69
CA SER A 265 -0.02 10.20 10.22
C SER A 265 0.29 9.01 9.31
N ILE A 266 -0.72 8.48 8.60
CA ILE A 266 -0.56 7.38 7.62
C ILE A 266 0.35 7.83 6.47
N TYR A 267 0.16 9.05 6.00
CA TYR A 267 0.87 9.57 4.84
C TYR A 267 2.19 10.30 5.18
N GLY A 268 2.57 10.34 6.47
CA GLY A 268 3.72 11.12 6.93
C GLY A 268 3.54 12.64 6.76
N ALA A 269 2.28 13.11 6.78
CA ALA A 269 1.90 14.51 6.53
C ALA A 269 1.41 15.24 7.79
N LYS A 270 1.63 14.68 8.98
CA LYS A 270 1.09 15.20 10.26
C LYS A 270 1.45 16.65 10.53
N THR A 271 2.70 17.03 10.29
CA THR A 271 3.15 18.42 10.45
C THR A 271 2.40 19.34 9.51
N ILE A 272 2.28 18.98 8.23
CA ILE A 272 1.57 19.79 7.23
C ILE A 272 0.10 19.96 7.62
N ALA A 273 -0.56 18.88 8.03
CA ALA A 273 -1.96 18.92 8.46
C ALA A 273 -2.20 19.88 9.65
N LYS A 274 -1.32 19.86 10.67
CA LYS A 274 -1.39 20.82 11.79
C LYS A 274 -1.29 22.27 11.32
N ASN A 275 -0.38 22.55 10.39
CA ASN A 275 -0.18 23.90 9.87
C ASN A 275 -1.33 24.34 8.95
N MET A 276 -1.93 23.44 8.17
CA MET A 276 -3.15 23.73 7.42
C MET A 276 -4.30 24.13 8.35
N ILE A 277 -4.48 23.39 9.46
CA ILE A 277 -5.50 23.71 10.47
C ILE A 277 -5.25 25.09 11.07
N GLU A 278 -4.02 25.37 11.52
CA GLU A 278 -3.67 26.67 12.10
C GLU A 278 -3.87 27.81 11.10
N TYR A 279 -3.45 27.61 9.86
CA TYR A 279 -3.63 28.56 8.77
C TYR A 279 -5.12 28.85 8.53
N LEU A 280 -5.94 27.81 8.39
CA LEU A 280 -7.38 27.95 8.13
C LEU A 280 -8.15 28.58 9.30
N ARG A 281 -7.64 28.45 10.54
CA ARG A 281 -8.22 29.07 11.73
C ARG A 281 -7.83 30.54 11.91
N THR A 282 -6.56 30.86 11.68
CA THR A 282 -5.97 32.14 12.13
C THR A 282 -5.51 33.05 11.01
N GLY A 283 -5.38 32.52 9.79
CA GLY A 283 -4.74 33.21 8.66
C GLY A 283 -3.22 33.40 8.82
N LYS A 284 -2.61 32.90 9.91
CA LYS A 284 -1.16 33.01 10.13
C LYS A 284 -0.42 32.11 9.16
N THR A 285 0.53 32.70 8.45
CA THR A 285 1.35 31.99 7.47
C THR A 285 2.58 31.41 8.14
N VAL A 286 2.91 30.16 7.80
CA VAL A 286 4.20 29.56 8.13
C VAL A 286 5.09 29.65 6.91
N GLU A 287 6.25 30.28 7.03
CA GLU A 287 7.05 30.69 5.86
C GLU A 287 7.37 29.52 4.93
N ARG A 288 7.87 28.38 5.45
CA ARG A 288 8.12 27.16 4.66
C ARG A 288 8.05 25.88 5.48
N ILE A 289 7.52 24.81 4.88
CA ILE A 289 7.55 23.45 5.43
C ILE A 289 7.83 22.45 4.31
N TYR A 290 8.91 21.66 4.45
CA TYR A 290 9.37 20.70 3.44
C TYR A 290 9.51 21.31 2.03
N GLY A 291 10.12 22.50 1.92
CA GLY A 291 10.28 23.21 0.65
C GLY A 291 9.02 23.91 0.13
N ARG A 292 7.83 23.59 0.65
CA ARG A 292 6.57 24.28 0.30
C ARG A 292 6.45 25.62 0.99
N ARG A 293 5.95 26.61 0.25
CA ARG A 293 5.55 27.91 0.79
C ARG A 293 4.05 27.89 1.05
N PHE A 294 3.61 28.21 2.27
CA PHE A 294 2.19 28.48 2.50
C PHE A 294 1.80 29.78 1.80
N PRO A 295 0.62 29.83 1.15
CA PRO A 295 0.13 31.06 0.54
C PRO A 295 -0.05 32.12 1.62
N ASN A 296 0.22 33.38 1.28
CA ASN A 296 -0.22 34.46 2.15
C ASN A 296 -1.76 34.56 2.09
N ILE A 297 -2.38 35.22 3.08
CA ILE A 297 -3.85 35.27 3.18
C ILE A 297 -4.52 35.94 1.97
N LYS A 298 -3.86 36.91 1.33
CA LYS A 298 -4.37 37.60 0.14
C LYS A 298 -4.40 36.67 -1.07
N GLU A 299 -3.28 36.00 -1.34
CA GLU A 299 -3.14 34.98 -2.40
C GLU A 299 -4.18 33.86 -2.22
N PHE A 300 -4.38 33.37 -0.99
CA PHE A 300 -5.37 32.34 -0.73
C PHE A 300 -6.80 32.82 -0.98
N LYS A 301 -7.13 34.06 -0.59
CA LYS A 301 -8.45 34.67 -0.85
C LYS A 301 -8.72 34.88 -2.34
N GLU A 302 -7.72 35.32 -3.09
CA GLU A 302 -7.82 35.48 -4.54
C GLU A 302 -8.18 34.15 -5.20
N ILE A 303 -7.41 33.08 -4.95
CA ILE A 303 -7.69 31.77 -5.51
C ILE A 303 -9.03 31.21 -4.99
N ALA A 304 -9.35 31.40 -3.71
CA ALA A 304 -10.63 30.96 -3.16
C ALA A 304 -11.83 31.58 -3.89
N SER A 305 -11.74 32.87 -4.24
CA SER A 305 -12.79 33.56 -4.98
C SER A 305 -13.01 32.97 -6.39
N GLU A 306 -11.93 32.56 -7.08
CA GLU A 306 -12.01 31.90 -8.39
C GLU A 306 -12.82 30.59 -8.34
N TYR A 307 -12.78 29.89 -7.20
CA TYR A 307 -13.49 28.63 -6.99
C TYR A 307 -14.78 28.78 -6.16
N GLY A 308 -15.24 30.02 -5.93
CA GLY A 308 -16.46 30.31 -5.15
C GLY A 308 -16.39 29.80 -3.71
N VAL A 309 -15.24 29.96 -3.05
CA VAL A 309 -15.00 29.60 -1.66
C VAL A 309 -14.88 30.87 -0.83
N GLU A 310 -15.72 31.02 0.19
CA GLU A 310 -15.64 32.13 1.14
C GLU A 310 -14.55 31.83 2.20
N VAL A 311 -13.64 32.79 2.42
CA VAL A 311 -12.46 32.65 3.29
C VAL A 311 -12.48 33.60 4.47
#